data_AF-A0A2N9LQQ5-F1
#
_entry.id   AF-A0A2N9LQQ5-F1
#
_cell.length_a   1.000
_cell.length_b   1.000
_cell.length_c   1.000
_cell.angle_alpha   90.00
_cell.angle_beta   90.00
_cell.angle_gamma   90.00
#
_symmetry.space_group_name_H-M   'P 1'
#
loop_
_entity.id
_entity.type
_entity.pdbx_description
1 polymer ?
#
loop_
_entity_poly.entity_id
_entity_poly.type
_entity_poly.pdbx_seq_one_letter_code
_entity_poly.pdbx_strand_id
1 'polypeptide(L)'
;MATQYYYCTHCDKKFSIALRLFDTLYDLSSTNPQDCPICGGARELHVCLDFQLGVGGGDFKVMHAFLPKKLESWLGEDAQEVTYYPFLVVLEPAGDSKPFYWMPYWHVTGKDARFGQHALCLDHTQFESLVEQAQAKMFAAV
;
A
#
# COMPACT_ATOMS: atom_id res chain seq x y z
N MET A 1 -6.45 11.12 7.86
CA MET A 1 -5.30 11.25 6.91
C MET A 1 -4.31 10.14 7.24
N ALA A 2 -3.74 9.45 6.25
CA ALA A 2 -2.74 8.41 6.52
C ALA A 2 -1.38 9.05 6.85
N THR A 3 -0.73 8.60 7.92
CA THR A 3 0.66 8.99 8.27
C THR A 3 1.59 7.80 8.09
N GLN A 4 2.88 8.04 7.85
CA GLN A 4 3.85 6.98 7.62
C GLN A 4 5.21 7.28 8.26
N TYR A 5 5.92 6.23 8.66
CA TYR A 5 7.25 6.33 9.24
C TYR A 5 8.05 5.04 9.03
N TYR A 6 9.38 5.13 9.07
CA TYR A 6 10.23 3.95 9.17
C TYR A 6 10.56 3.64 10.63
N TYR A 7 10.51 2.37 10.99
CA TYR A 7 10.93 1.85 12.29
C TYR A 7 12.13 0.93 12.13
N CYS A 8 13.23 1.16 12.87
CA CYS A 8 14.36 0.25 12.86
C CYS A 8 14.24 -0.77 14.00
N THR A 9 14.23 -2.06 13.67
CA THR A 9 14.11 -3.15 14.65
C THR A 9 15.38 -3.41 15.46
N HIS A 10 16.51 -2.80 15.10
CA HIS A 10 17.79 -2.97 15.79
C HIS A 10 18.10 -1.85 16.80
N CYS A 11 17.63 -0.63 16.53
CA CYS A 11 17.90 0.54 17.39
C CYS A 11 16.63 1.21 17.91
N ASP A 12 15.46 0.64 17.61
CA ASP A 12 14.13 1.08 18.02
C ASP A 12 13.79 2.55 17.69
N LYS A 13 14.49 3.11 16.69
CA LYS A 13 14.28 4.49 16.25
C LYS A 13 13.20 4.59 15.18
N LYS A 14 12.34 5.59 15.35
CA LYS A 14 11.33 6.03 14.36
C LYS A 14 11.89 7.18 13.53
N PHE A 15 11.68 7.11 12.21
CA PHE A 15 12.08 8.12 11.26
C PHE A 15 10.86 8.62 10.50
N SER A 16 10.58 9.91 10.59
CA SER A 16 9.54 10.55 9.79
C SER A 16 9.90 10.50 8.30
N ILE A 17 8.94 10.17 7.45
CA ILE A 17 9.14 10.15 6.00
C ILE A 17 8.65 11.48 5.43
N ALA A 18 9.53 12.18 4.71
CA ALA A 18 9.18 13.41 4.00
C ALA A 18 8.54 13.16 2.63
N LEU A 19 8.67 11.93 2.10
CA LEU A 19 8.05 11.52 0.84
C LEU A 19 6.53 11.39 0.98
N ARG A 20 5.83 11.54 -0.15
CA ARG A 20 4.40 11.25 -0.20
C ARG A 20 4.19 9.73 -0.06
N LEU A 21 3.03 9.34 0.44
CA LEU A 21 2.66 7.93 0.61
C LEU A 21 2.73 7.16 -0.71
N PHE A 22 2.32 7.79 -1.82
CA PHE A 22 2.48 7.25 -3.17
C PHE A 22 3.94 6.88 -3.47
N ASP A 23 4.86 7.85 -3.33
CA ASP A 23 6.29 7.66 -3.64
C ASP A 23 6.87 6.54 -2.76
N THR A 24 6.46 6.48 -1.49
CA THR A 24 6.95 5.48 -0.53
C THR A 24 6.49 4.05 -0.86
N LEU A 25 5.22 3.87 -1.23
CA LEU A 25 4.69 2.57 -1.64
C LEU A 25 5.23 2.16 -3.02
N TYR A 26 5.42 3.13 -3.92
CA TYR A 26 6.01 2.89 -5.23
C TYR A 26 7.45 2.38 -5.10
N ASP A 27 8.27 3.04 -4.29
CA ASP A 27 9.63 2.61 -4.00
C ASP A 27 9.65 1.22 -3.36
N LEU A 28 8.76 0.95 -2.39
CA LEU A 28 8.65 -0.35 -1.75
C LEU A 28 8.21 -1.47 -2.71
N SER A 29 7.40 -1.14 -3.72
CA SER A 29 6.98 -2.12 -4.74
C SER A 29 8.12 -2.55 -5.67
N SER A 30 9.16 -1.72 -5.79
CA SER A 30 10.30 -1.92 -6.70
C SER A 30 11.60 -2.26 -5.97
N THR A 31 11.70 -1.96 -4.68
CA THR A 31 12.92 -2.11 -3.87
C THR A 31 12.61 -2.75 -2.51
N ASN A 32 13.51 -3.63 -2.04
CA ASN A 32 13.39 -4.28 -0.74
C ASN A 32 13.88 -3.34 0.40
N PRO A 33 13.69 -3.66 1.70
CA PRO A 33 13.79 -2.68 2.77
C PRO A 33 15.16 -2.03 2.81
N GLN A 34 15.12 -0.73 3.04
CA GLN A 34 16.27 0.15 3.06
C GLN A 34 16.96 0.08 4.43
N ASP A 35 18.29 0.12 4.46
CA ASP A 35 19.01 0.04 5.73
C ASP A 35 18.75 1.27 6.62
N CYS A 36 18.83 1.04 7.93
CA CYS A 36 18.80 2.11 8.92
C CYS A 36 20.08 2.97 8.77
N PRO A 37 19.96 4.30 8.60
CA PRO A 37 21.12 5.16 8.41
C PRO A 37 22.02 5.27 9.64
N ILE A 38 21.57 4.77 10.81
CA ILE A 38 22.29 4.87 12.08
C ILE A 38 23.06 3.59 12.40
N CYS A 39 22.45 2.43 12.20
CA CYS A 39 23.04 1.14 12.59
C CYS A 39 23.22 0.15 11.44
N GLY A 40 22.77 0.47 10.23
CA GLY A 40 22.78 -0.44 9.08
C GLY A 40 21.83 -1.63 9.21
N GLY A 41 21.01 -1.69 10.28
CA GLY A 41 20.03 -2.75 10.48
C GLY A 41 18.78 -2.56 9.62
N ALA A 42 17.95 -3.59 9.52
CA ALA A 42 16.71 -3.54 8.77
C ALA A 42 15.76 -2.47 9.34
N ARG A 43 14.99 -1.85 8.44
CA ARG A 43 13.91 -0.94 8.80
C ARG A 43 12.60 -1.38 8.16
N GLU A 44 11.52 -1.20 8.89
CA GLU A 44 10.17 -1.57 8.52
C GLU A 44 9.39 -0.30 8.23
N LEU A 45 8.57 -0.31 7.18
CA LEU A 45 7.65 0.80 6.89
C LEU A 45 6.39 0.59 7.71
N HIS A 46 5.96 1.62 8.44
CA HIS A 46 4.69 1.65 9.15
C HIS A 46 3.79 2.72 8.53
N VAL A 47 2.51 2.38 8.39
CA VAL A 47 1.44 3.29 8.00
C VAL A 47 0.39 3.32 9.09
N CYS A 48 0.01 4.52 9.52
CA CYS A 48 -1.14 4.71 10.39
C CYS A 48 -2.32 5.09 9.52
N LEU A 49 -3.32 4.22 9.48
CA LEU A 49 -4.54 4.43 8.71
C LEU A 49 -5.66 4.84 9.64
N ASP A 50 -6.23 6.01 9.36
CA ASP A 50 -7.40 6.53 10.07
C ASP A 50 -8.65 6.12 9.29
N PHE A 51 -9.19 4.94 9.61
CA PHE A 51 -10.43 4.47 9.00
C PHE A 51 -11.60 5.22 9.64
N GLN A 52 -12.23 6.10 8.86
CA GLN A 52 -13.36 6.96 9.26
C GLN A 52 -14.65 6.20 9.63
N LEU A 53 -14.58 4.90 9.92
CA LEU A 53 -15.70 4.01 10.24
C LEU A 53 -15.54 3.31 11.61
N GLY A 54 -14.63 3.78 12.46
CA GLY A 54 -14.58 3.37 13.87
C GLY A 54 -13.95 1.99 14.13
N VAL A 55 -13.34 1.36 13.13
CA VAL A 55 -12.60 0.08 13.28
C VAL A 55 -11.18 0.32 13.81
N GLY A 56 -11.00 1.38 14.62
CA GLY A 56 -9.72 1.80 15.16
C GLY A 56 -8.82 2.48 14.12
N GLY A 57 -8.08 3.51 14.57
CA GLY A 57 -6.84 3.89 13.89
C GLY A 57 -5.79 2.84 14.22
N GLY A 58 -5.21 2.21 13.21
CA GLY A 58 -4.22 1.15 13.41
C GLY A 58 -2.85 1.59 12.92
N ASP A 59 -1.82 1.31 13.72
CA ASP A 59 -0.44 1.29 13.24
C ASP A 59 -0.18 -0.07 12.58
N PHE A 60 0.13 -0.04 11.29
CA PHE A 60 0.32 -1.24 10.49
C PHE A 60 1.72 -1.25 9.90
N LYS A 61 2.42 -2.37 10.05
CA LYS A 61 3.62 -2.67 9.29
C LYS A 61 3.22 -3.00 7.85
N VAL A 62 3.89 -2.37 6.89
CA VAL A 62 3.73 -2.69 5.47
C VAL A 62 4.63 -3.87 5.13
N MET A 63 4.01 -5.01 4.86
CA MET A 63 4.71 -6.24 4.48
C MET A 63 5.08 -6.22 3.00
N HIS A 64 4.12 -5.86 2.15
CA HIS A 64 4.30 -5.81 0.71
C HIS A 64 3.46 -4.70 0.09
N ALA A 65 3.97 -4.12 -1.00
CA ALA A 65 3.21 -3.24 -1.87
C ALA A 65 3.35 -3.76 -3.31
N PHE A 66 2.23 -4.13 -3.93
CA PHE A 66 2.22 -4.68 -5.29
C PHE A 66 1.61 -3.69 -6.27
N LEU A 67 2.12 -3.72 -7.50
CA LEU A 67 1.55 -3.06 -8.67
C LEU A 67 1.35 -4.07 -9.80
N PRO A 68 0.39 -3.83 -10.72
CA PRO A 68 0.30 -4.61 -11.95
C PRO A 68 1.57 -4.51 -12.78
N LYS A 69 1.91 -5.59 -13.50
CA LYS A 69 3.06 -5.62 -14.41
C LYS A 69 2.96 -4.59 -15.55
N LYS A 70 1.73 -4.24 -15.94
CA LYS A 70 1.44 -3.24 -16.96
C LYS A 70 0.47 -2.23 -16.36
N LEU A 71 0.88 -0.97 -16.36
CA LEU A 71 0.03 0.16 -15.97
C LEU A 71 -0.78 0.65 -17.16
N GLU A 72 -1.92 1.25 -16.85
CA GLU A 72 -2.80 1.87 -17.83
C GLU A 72 -2.61 3.38 -17.80
N SER A 73 -2.52 3.97 -19.00
CA SER A 73 -2.46 5.41 -19.20
C SER A 73 -3.50 5.83 -20.24
N TRP A 74 -4.09 7.00 -20.07
CA TRP A 74 -5.01 7.62 -21.03
C TRP A 74 -4.84 9.14 -21.06
N LEU A 75 -5.37 9.79 -22.09
CA LEU A 75 -5.39 11.24 -22.17
C LEU A 75 -6.56 11.79 -21.34
N GLY A 76 -6.25 12.59 -20.32
CA GLY A 76 -7.24 13.26 -19.47
C GLY A 76 -7.89 14.47 -20.16
N GLU A 77 -8.85 15.09 -19.47
CA GLU A 77 -9.64 16.24 -19.96
C GLU A 77 -8.77 17.42 -20.40
N ASP A 78 -7.66 17.67 -19.69
CA ASP A 78 -6.72 18.77 -19.98
C ASP A 78 -5.66 18.42 -21.04
N ALA A 79 -5.89 17.37 -21.84
CA ALA A 79 -4.91 16.81 -22.78
C ALA A 79 -3.57 16.40 -22.12
N GLN A 80 -3.61 16.09 -20.82
CA GLN A 80 -2.47 15.55 -20.07
C GLN A 80 -2.61 14.04 -19.92
N GLU A 81 -1.48 13.32 -20.04
CA GLU A 81 -1.48 11.89 -19.77
C GLU A 81 -1.73 11.62 -18.29
N VAL A 82 -2.71 10.75 -18.03
CA VAL A 82 -3.05 10.24 -16.70
C VAL A 82 -2.64 8.78 -16.65
N THR A 83 -1.80 8.42 -15.67
CA THR A 83 -1.43 7.03 -15.40
C THR A 83 -2.08 6.55 -14.11
N TYR A 84 -2.66 5.36 -14.15
CA TYR A 84 -3.34 4.75 -13.03
C TYR A 84 -2.46 3.73 -12.31
N TYR A 85 -2.34 3.90 -11.00
CA TYR A 85 -1.54 3.06 -10.10
C TYR A 85 -2.43 2.38 -9.06
N PRO A 86 -2.97 1.19 -9.34
CA PRO A 86 -3.73 0.41 -8.38
C PRO A 86 -2.78 -0.43 -7.51
N PHE A 87 -2.62 -0.04 -6.24
CA PHE A 87 -1.82 -0.81 -5.32
C PHE A 87 -2.64 -1.93 -4.67
N LEU A 88 -1.97 -3.04 -4.39
CA LEU A 88 -2.38 -4.01 -3.37
C LEU A 88 -1.32 -3.99 -2.27
N VAL A 89 -1.67 -3.47 -1.10
CA VAL A 89 -0.77 -3.34 0.04
C VAL A 89 -1.16 -4.36 1.11
N VAL A 90 -0.20 -5.19 1.52
CA VAL A 90 -0.37 -6.16 2.61
C VAL A 90 0.16 -5.54 3.89
N LEU A 91 -0.72 -5.45 4.88
CA LEU A 91 -0.51 -4.78 6.16
C LEU A 91 -0.55 -5.79 7.29
N GLU A 92 0.33 -5.65 8.28
CA GLU A 92 0.32 -6.44 9.51
C GLU A 92 0.06 -5.48 10.70
N PRO A 93 -1.02 -5.67 11.47
CA PRO A 93 -1.31 -4.83 12.63
C PRO A 93 -0.34 -5.11 13.77
N ALA A 94 0.01 -4.08 14.54
CA ALA A 94 0.81 -4.27 15.74
C ALA A 94 0.07 -5.16 16.78
N GLY A 95 0.51 -6.41 16.94
CA GLY A 95 0.02 -7.34 17.97
C GLY A 95 -1.02 -8.37 17.52
N ASP A 96 -1.40 -8.41 16.24
CA ASP A 96 -2.19 -9.50 15.65
C ASP A 96 -1.42 -10.06 14.43
N SER A 97 -1.44 -11.38 14.26
CA SER A 97 -0.70 -12.07 13.20
C SER A 97 -1.44 -12.11 11.87
N LYS A 98 -2.70 -11.64 11.81
CA LYS A 98 -3.50 -11.71 10.60
C LYS A 98 -3.28 -10.48 9.70
N PRO A 99 -2.87 -10.67 8.44
CA PRO A 99 -2.67 -9.56 7.54
C PRO A 99 -4.00 -8.96 7.07
N PHE A 100 -3.94 -7.67 6.76
CA PHE A 100 -4.98 -6.89 6.11
C PHE A 100 -4.55 -6.49 4.70
N TYR A 101 -5.51 -6.42 3.80
CA TYR A 101 -5.31 -6.10 2.40
C TYR A 101 -5.92 -4.74 2.11
N TRP A 102 -5.07 -3.75 1.90
CA TRP A 102 -5.45 -2.38 1.59
C TRP A 102 -5.23 -2.10 0.10
N MET A 103 -6.25 -1.57 -0.57
CA MET A 103 -6.22 -1.31 -2.02
C MET A 103 -6.36 0.19 -2.34
N PRO A 104 -5.33 1.00 -2.03
CA PRO A 104 -5.30 2.39 -2.45
C PRO A 104 -4.94 2.50 -3.93
N TYR A 105 -5.32 3.61 -4.54
CA TYR A 105 -4.92 3.92 -5.90
C TYR A 105 -4.58 5.40 -6.07
N TRP A 106 -3.82 5.68 -7.12
CA TRP A 106 -3.52 7.04 -7.55
C TRP A 106 -3.75 7.21 -9.05
N HIS A 107 -4.31 8.35 -9.40
CA HIS A 107 -4.22 8.91 -10.74
C HIS A 107 -3.08 9.93 -10.75
N VAL A 108 -2.04 9.66 -11.52
CA VAL A 108 -0.87 10.55 -11.63
C VAL A 108 -0.95 11.31 -12.93
N THR A 109 -0.84 12.64 -12.84
CA THR A 109 -0.83 13.55 -13.99
C THR A 109 0.32 14.54 -13.80
N GLY A 110 1.37 14.43 -14.61
CA GLY A 110 2.59 15.21 -14.41
C GLY A 110 3.22 15.00 -13.02
N LYS A 111 3.13 16.00 -12.15
CA LYS A 111 3.64 15.93 -10.75
C LYS A 111 2.55 15.67 -9.71
N ASP A 112 1.29 15.73 -10.12
CA ASP A 112 0.15 15.61 -9.24
C ASP A 112 -0.30 14.16 -9.15
N ALA A 113 -0.45 13.65 -7.92
CA ALA A 113 -0.93 12.31 -7.65
C ALA A 113 -2.21 12.42 -6.83
N ARG A 114 -3.35 12.12 -7.46
CA ARG A 114 -4.68 12.18 -6.81
C ARG A 114 -5.00 10.83 -6.19
N PHE A 115 -5.12 10.81 -4.87
CA PHE A 115 -5.42 9.63 -4.08
C PHE A 115 -6.90 9.24 -4.17
N GLY A 116 -7.15 7.94 -4.29
CA GLY A 116 -8.43 7.31 -4.04
C GLY A 116 -8.27 5.94 -3.40
N GLN A 117 -9.38 5.33 -3.00
CA GLN A 117 -9.39 3.98 -2.43
C GLN A 117 -10.62 3.22 -2.91
N HIS A 118 -10.45 1.94 -3.25
CA HIS A 118 -11.56 1.12 -3.79
C HIS A 118 -12.52 0.64 -2.70
N ALA A 119 -12.02 0.22 -1.53
CA ALA A 119 -12.84 -0.25 -0.40
C ALA A 119 -12.03 -0.35 0.92
N LEU A 120 -12.72 -0.59 2.05
CA LEU A 120 -12.16 -0.90 3.37
C LEU A 120 -11.15 -2.07 3.31
N CYS A 121 -10.16 -2.06 4.20
CA CYS A 121 -9.21 -3.15 4.32
C CYS A 121 -9.91 -4.49 4.56
N LEU A 122 -9.59 -5.49 3.73
CA LEU A 122 -10.07 -6.85 3.91
C LEU A 122 -9.15 -7.60 4.86
N ASP A 123 -9.71 -8.39 5.77
CA ASP A 123 -8.90 -9.40 6.45
C ASP A 123 -8.50 -10.52 5.47
N HIS A 124 -7.51 -11.31 5.86
CA HIS A 124 -7.00 -12.42 5.06
C HIS A 124 -8.07 -13.40 4.57
N THR A 125 -9.02 -13.78 5.43
CA THR A 125 -10.05 -14.74 5.08
C THR A 125 -11.03 -14.18 4.04
N GLN A 126 -11.37 -12.89 4.16
CA GLN A 126 -12.20 -12.18 3.20
C GLN A 126 -11.49 -12.05 1.85
N PHE A 127 -10.20 -11.69 1.86
CA PHE A 127 -9.40 -11.56 0.65
C PHE A 127 -9.29 -12.90 -0.10
N GLU A 128 -8.92 -13.98 0.60
CA GLU A 128 -8.82 -15.31 -0.01
C GLU A 128 -10.14 -15.77 -0.61
N SER A 129 -11.25 -15.60 0.11
CA SER A 129 -12.58 -15.98 -0.38
C SER A 129 -12.95 -15.26 -1.69
N LEU A 130 -12.62 -13.97 -1.81
CA LEU A 130 -12.88 -13.20 -3.03
C LEU A 130 -11.97 -13.62 -4.19
N VAL A 131 -10.69 -13.89 -3.91
CA VAL A 131 -9.75 -14.40 -4.92
C VAL A 131 -10.19 -15.77 -5.44
N GLU A 132 -10.57 -16.70 -4.56
CA GLU A 132 -11.07 -18.03 -4.94
C GLU A 132 -12.31 -17.92 -5.83
N GLN A 133 -13.29 -17.09 -5.45
CA GLN A 133 -14.50 -16.87 -6.24
C GLN A 133 -14.19 -16.29 -7.63
N ALA A 134 -13.26 -15.33 -7.71
CA ALA A 134 -12.83 -14.75 -8.96
C ALA A 134 -12.15 -15.78 -9.86
N GLN A 135 -11.22 -16.56 -9.31
CA GLN A 135 -10.53 -17.63 -10.03
C GLN A 135 -11.51 -18.69 -10.53
N ALA A 136 -12.42 -19.16 -9.68
CA ALA A 136 -13.42 -20.18 -10.04
C ALA A 136 -14.31 -19.74 -11.21
N LYS A 137 -14.73 -18.47 -11.25
CA LYS A 137 -15.60 -17.96 -12.33
C LYS A 137 -14.85 -17.58 -13.60
N MET A 138 -13.62 -17.07 -13.48
CA MET A 138 -12.85 -16.61 -14.65
C MET A 138 -12.12 -17.75 -15.35
N PHE A 139 -11.71 -18.80 -14.64
CA PHE A 139 -11.11 -19.99 -15.25
C PHE A 139 -12.13 -21.05 -15.68
N ALA A 140 -13.39 -20.96 -15.22
CA ALA A 140 -14.49 -21.76 -15.77
C ALA A 140 -15.06 -21.21 -17.10
N ALA A 141 -14.64 -20.00 -17.49
CA ALA A 141 -15.10 -19.32 -18.70
C ALA A 141 -14.09 -19.39 -19.87
N VAL A 142 -13.06 -20.24 -19.77
CA VAL A 142 -12.07 -20.52 -20.81
C VAL A 142 -12.27 -21.93 -21.35
#